data_AF-A0A496AI48-F1
#
_entry.id   AF-A0A496AI48-F1
#
_cell.length_a   1.000
_cell.length_b   1.000
_cell.length_c   1.000
_cell.angle_alpha   90.00
_cell.angle_beta   90.00
_cell.angle_gamma   90.00
#
_symmetry.space_group_name_H-M   'P 1'
#
loop_
_entity.id
_entity.type
_entity.pdbx_description
1 polymer ?
#
loop_
_entity_poly.entity_id
_entity_poly.type
_entity_poly.pdbx_seq_one_letter_code
_entity_poly.pdbx_strand_id
1 'polypeptide(L)' 'QELQIHIAASRENCLMLEYYPPAVDPLRGEMFLPQMELDKDGYVTVPSTPGIGFEPNFELLNSYRIE' A
#
# COMPACT_ATOMS: atom_id res chain seq x y z
N GLN A 1 2.96 1.95 -1.90
CA GLN A 1 2.40 1.34 -3.15
C GLN A 1 0.90 1.58 -3.29
N GLU A 2 0.30 2.13 -2.23
CA GLU A 2 -1.06 2.60 -2.08
C GLU A 2 -1.49 3.55 -3.22
N LEU A 3 -0.57 4.35 -3.77
CA LEU A 3 -0.84 5.17 -4.95
C LEU A 3 -0.71 4.39 -6.27
N GLN A 4 0.28 3.49 -6.36
CA GLN A 4 0.60 2.74 -7.58
C GLN A 4 -0.56 1.82 -8.00
N ILE A 5 -1.27 1.22 -7.05
CA ILE A 5 -2.39 0.32 -7.33
C ILE A 5 -3.52 0.99 -8.13
N HIS A 6 -3.82 2.27 -7.84
CA HIS A 6 -4.84 3.03 -8.57
C HIS A 6 -4.41 3.30 -10.01
N ILE A 7 -3.15 3.67 -10.21
CA ILE A 7 -2.59 3.90 -11.55
C ILE A 7 -2.59 2.58 -12.33
N ALA A 8 -2.15 1.49 -11.71
CA ALA A 8 -2.10 0.17 -12.32
C ALA A 8 -3.49 -0.31 -12.76
N ALA A 9 -4.48 -0.24 -11.87
CA ALA A 9 -5.84 -0.68 -12.16
C ALA A 9 -6.60 0.24 -13.12
N SER A 10 -6.18 1.50 -13.26
CA SER A 10 -6.82 2.45 -14.19
C SER A 10 -6.50 2.19 -15.67
N ARG A 11 -5.60 1.24 -15.97
CA ARG A 11 -5.11 0.98 -17.34
C ARG A 11 -5.18 -0.49 -17.67
N GLU A 12 -5.70 -0.81 -18.87
CA GLU A 12 -5.73 -2.18 -19.37
C GLU A 12 -4.34 -2.74 -19.71
N ASN A 13 -3.34 -1.87 -19.89
CA ASN A 13 -1.98 -2.24 -20.28
C ASN A 13 -0.98 -2.23 -19.11
N CYS A 14 -1.45 -2.24 -17.86
CA CYS A 14 -0.54 -2.40 -16.73
C CYS A 14 -0.11 -3.87 -16.58
N LEU A 15 1.19 -4.11 -16.40
CA LEU A 15 1.73 -5.46 -16.30
C LEU A 15 1.73 -6.00 -14.87
N MET A 16 2.21 -5.21 -13.91
CA MET A 16 2.37 -5.64 -12.51
C MET A 16 2.45 -4.47 -11.53
N LEU A 17 2.19 -4.78 -10.25
CA LEU A 17 2.47 -3.91 -9.11
C LEU A 17 3.82 -4.29 -8.49
N GLU A 18 4.61 -3.31 -8.08
CA GLU A 18 5.78 -3.55 -7.24
C GLU A 18 5.32 -3.64 -5.78
N TYR A 19 5.73 -4.71 -5.09
CA TYR A 19 5.37 -4.94 -3.69
C TYR A 19 6.62 -5.33 -2.88
N TYR A 20 6.82 -4.72 -1.71
CA TYR A 20 7.95 -5.01 -0.83
C TYR A 20 7.44 -5.81 0.38
N PRO A 21 7.95 -7.03 0.63
CA PRO A 21 7.58 -7.77 1.82
C PRO A 21 8.25 -7.15 3.07
N PRO A 22 7.71 -7.39 4.28
CA PRO A 22 8.29 -6.91 5.55
C PRO A 22 9.76 -7.29 5.77
N ALA A 23 10.21 -8.40 5.16
CA ALA A 23 11.60 -8.84 5.23
C ALA A 23 12.60 -7.85 4.58
N VAL A 24 12.14 -6.98 3.67
CA VAL A 24 12.96 -5.99 2.96
C VAL A 24 12.66 -4.56 3.41
N ASP A 25 11.40 -4.28 3.75
CA ASP A 25 10.97 -3.01 4.34
C ASP A 25 10.06 -3.31 5.55
N PRO A 26 10.63 -3.31 6.78
CA PRO A 26 9.88 -3.68 7.98
C PRO A 26 8.68 -2.77 8.26
N LEU A 27 8.76 -1.47 7.92
CA LEU A 27 7.69 -0.52 8.17
C LEU A 27 6.56 -0.63 7.15
N ARG A 28 6.82 -1.16 5.95
CA ARG A 28 5.86 -1.26 4.85
C ARG A 28 4.50 -1.82 5.24
N GLY A 29 4.49 -2.85 6.09
CA GLY A 29 3.27 -3.50 6.54
C GLY A 29 2.42 -2.61 7.46
N GLU A 30 2.97 -1.56 8.05
CA GLU A 30 2.34 -0.85 9.17
C GLU A 30 2.14 0.67 8.92
N MET A 31 2.79 1.23 7.90
CA MET A 31 2.76 2.67 7.59
C MET A 31 1.38 3.22 7.17
N PHE A 32 0.48 2.39 6.64
CA PHE A 32 -0.81 2.81 6.12
C PHE A 32 -1.95 1.97 6.68
N LEU A 33 -3.12 2.59 6.81
CA LEU A 33 -4.37 1.98 7.25
C LEU A 33 -5.46 2.19 6.19
N PRO A 34 -6.21 1.16 5.78
CA PRO A 34 -5.98 -0.27 6.07
C PRO A 34 -4.65 -0.76 5.47
N GLN A 35 -4.17 -1.93 5.89
CA GLN A 35 -2.96 -2.51 5.31
C GLN A 35 -3.25 -3.04 3.90
N MET A 36 -2.27 -2.90 3.00
CA MET A 36 -2.31 -3.52 1.68
C MET A 36 -1.89 -4.99 1.79
N GLU A 37 -2.87 -5.89 1.66
CA GLU A 37 -2.65 -7.33 1.72
C GLU A 37 -2.70 -7.95 0.31
N LEU A 38 -1.72 -8.80 0.03
CA LEU A 38 -1.76 -9.69 -1.14
C LEU A 38 -2.61 -10.92 -0.79
N ASP A 39 -3.44 -11.36 -1.73
CA ASP A 39 -4.12 -12.64 -1.61
C ASP A 39 -3.18 -13.82 -1.83
N LYS A 40 -3.70 -15.04 -1.69
CA LYS A 40 -2.92 -16.29 -1.83
C LYS A 40 -2.27 -16.47 -3.21
N ASP A 41 -2.79 -15.79 -4.23
CA ASP A 41 -2.32 -15.88 -5.61
C ASP A 41 -1.45 -14.66 -6.00
N GLY A 42 -1.17 -13.75 -5.04
CA GLY A 42 -0.30 -12.59 -5.21
C GLY A 42 -0.99 -11.35 -5.77
N TYR A 43 -2.32 -11.32 -5.83
CA TYR A 43 -3.09 -10.16 -6.28
C TYR A 43 -3.45 -9.23 -5.13
N VAL A 44 -3.79 -8.00 -5.47
CA VAL A 44 -4.32 -7.00 -4.53
C VAL A 44 -5.55 -6.34 -5.11
N THR A 45 -6.52 -6.02 -4.25
CA THR A 45 -7.76 -5.35 -4.64
C THR A 45 -7.64 -3.85 -4.42
N VAL A 46 -8.04 -3.05 -5.40
CA VAL A 46 -8.14 -1.59 -5.27
C VAL A 46 -9.23 -1.26 -4.25
N PRO A 47 -8.96 -0.39 -3.24
CA PRO A 47 -9.99 0.04 -2.32
C PRO A 47 -11.16 0.73 -3.03
N SER A 48 -12.39 0.46 -2.58
CA SER A 48 -13.60 1.11 -3.10
C SER A 48 -13.94 2.42 -2.40
N THR A 49 -13.22 2.77 -1.33
CA THR A 49 -13.37 4.03 -0.60
C THR A 49 -12.88 5.21 -1.46
N PRO A 50 -13.54 6.38 -1.40
CA PRO A 50 -13.09 7.57 -2.15
C PRO A 50 -11.65 7.99 -1.81
N GLY A 51 -10.99 8.62 -2.77
CA GLY A 51 -9.58 9.01 -2.65
C GLY A 51 -8.64 7.83 -2.90
N ILE A 52 -7.50 7.79 -2.20
CA ILE A 52 -6.57 6.65 -2.31
C ILE A 52 -7.04 5.43 -1.50
N GLY A 53 -8.01 5.59 -0.60
CA GLY A 53 -8.52 4.52 0.24
C GLY A 53 -7.57 4.00 1.32
N PHE A 54 -6.50 4.76 1.59
CA PHE A 54 -5.47 4.52 2.59
C PHE A 54 -5.13 5.82 3.31
N GLU A 55 -4.81 5.73 4.60
CA GLU A 55 -4.40 6.84 5.44
C GLU A 55 -3.05 6.53 6.08
N PRO A 56 -2.13 7.51 6.23
CA PRO A 56 -0.90 7.28 6.99
C PRO A 56 -1.21 6.93 8.44
N ASN A 57 -0.54 5.89 8.95
CA ASN A 57 -0.60 5.51 10.35
C ASN A 57 0.22 6.48 11.21
N PHE A 58 -0.32 7.66 11.48
CA PHE A 58 0.39 8.69 12.24
C PHE A 58 0.73 8.28 13.68
N GLU A 59 -0.02 7.36 14.28
CA GLU A 59 0.32 6.80 15.59
C GLU A 59 1.71 6.13 15.56
N LEU A 60 1.96 5.30 14.56
CA LEU A 60 3.28 4.70 14.31
C LEU A 60 4.30 5.74 13.83
N LEU A 61 3.96 6.47 12.77
CA LEU A 61 4.91 7.32 12.03
C LEU A 61 5.46 8.47 12.88
N ASN A 62 4.69 8.96 13.87
CA ASN A 62 5.17 10.01 14.76
C ASN A 62 6.42 9.62 15.56
N SER A 63 6.59 8.33 15.88
CA SER A 63 7.79 7.84 16.59
C SER A 63 9.06 7.86 15.73
N TYR A 64 8.91 7.90 14.40
CA TYR A 64 10.00 7.96 13.42
C TYR A 64 10.24 9.38 12.89
N ARG A 65 9.50 10.38 13.38
CA ARG A 65 9.65 11.77 12.94
C ARG A 65 11.02 12.32 13.40
N ILE A 66 11.77 12.88 12.46
CA ILE A 66 13.02 13.60 12.73
C ILE A 66 12.71 15.10 12.88
N GLU A 67 13.44 15.79 13.76
CA GLU A 67 13.37 17.25 13.96
C GLU A 67 14.24 18.04 12.98
#